data_AF-K2DBB1-F1
#
_entry.id   AF-K2DBB1-F1
#
_cell.length_a   1.000
_cell.length_b   1.000
_cell.length_c   1.000
_cell.angle_alpha   90.00
_cell.angle_beta   90.00
_cell.angle_gamma   90.00
#
_symmetry.space_group_name_H-M   'P 1'
#
loop_
_entity.id
_entity.type
_entity.pdbx_description
1 polymer ?
#
loop_
_entity_poly.entity_id
_entity_poly.type
_entity_poly.pdbx_seq_one_letter_code
_entity_poly.pdbx_strand_id
1 'polypeptide(L)'
;MPQKVNPIGFELSESYTLLSNGILDILEKRLPINRWQRDLTDKYLLRDLGQALAMSILSCRSTDEAIKQIGFNSGIINKDLDEHWETISEGIQTLLRTTNYKQPYEKLRELTRGKIVTQEIYHKFIDDIDVPKNIKDRLKKLSPRTYIGYSNKFEKMIK
;
A
#
# COMPACT_ATOMS: atom_id res chain seq x y z
N MET A 1 -20.78 -16.54 -12.32
CA MET A 1 -19.48 -16.89 -12.93
C MET A 1 -18.72 -17.78 -11.95
N PRO A 2 -18.70 -19.11 -12.16
CA PRO A 2 -18.14 -20.08 -11.21
C PRO A 2 -16.63 -19.92 -10.96
N GLN A 3 -15.90 -19.28 -11.88
CA GLN A 3 -14.46 -19.05 -11.81
C GLN A 3 -14.05 -17.79 -11.01
N LYS A 4 -15.01 -16.92 -10.67
CA LYS A 4 -14.71 -15.62 -10.06
C LYS A 4 -14.62 -15.77 -8.55
N VAL A 5 -13.42 -15.57 -7.99
CA VAL A 5 -13.23 -15.42 -6.55
C VAL A 5 -13.59 -13.98 -6.19
N ASN A 6 -14.68 -13.81 -5.44
CA ASN A 6 -15.13 -12.48 -4.99
C ASN A 6 -14.61 -12.21 -3.58
N PRO A 7 -14.18 -10.98 -3.27
CA PRO A 7 -13.67 -10.60 -1.94
C PRO A 7 -14.80 -10.38 -0.91
N ILE A 8 -15.83 -11.24 -0.89
CA ILE A 8 -17.06 -11.03 -0.11
C ILE A 8 -16.82 -10.89 1.40
N GLY A 9 -15.82 -11.59 1.94
CA GLY A 9 -15.49 -11.51 3.36
C GLY A 9 -14.92 -10.13 3.73
N PHE A 10 -14.18 -9.49 2.82
CA PHE A 10 -13.69 -8.12 3.01
C PHE A 10 -14.82 -7.10 2.86
N GLU A 11 -15.71 -7.26 1.87
CA GLU A 11 -16.88 -6.39 1.67
C GLU A 11 -17.83 -6.42 2.90
N LEU A 12 -18.02 -7.60 3.48
CA LEU A 12 -18.81 -7.79 4.70
C LEU A 12 -18.12 -7.15 5.92
N SER A 13 -16.81 -7.36 6.06
CA SER A 13 -16.01 -6.74 7.12
C SER A 13 -16.07 -5.22 7.07
N GLU A 14 -15.89 -4.62 5.89
CA GLU A 14 -15.98 -3.18 5.67
C GLU A 14 -17.33 -2.62 6.13
N SER A 15 -18.42 -3.29 5.72
CA SER A 15 -19.78 -2.90 6.09
C SER A 15 -20.00 -2.94 7.60
N TYR A 16 -19.60 -4.02 8.27
CA TYR A 16 -19.73 -4.12 9.72
C TYR A 16 -18.85 -3.13 10.48
N THR A 17 -17.66 -2.84 9.98
CA THR A 17 -16.75 -1.84 10.55
C THR A 17 -17.38 -0.46 10.49
N LEU A 18 -17.94 -0.09 9.33
CA LEU A 18 -18.60 1.20 9.14
C LEU A 18 -19.80 1.36 10.07
N LEU A 19 -20.67 0.34 10.15
CA LEU A 19 -21.85 0.37 11.03
C LEU A 19 -21.46 0.42 12.51
N SER A 20 -20.48 -0.39 12.92
CA SER A 20 -19.97 -0.39 14.30
C SER A 20 -19.44 0.98 14.70
N ASN A 21 -18.57 1.56 13.87
CA ASN A 21 -18.00 2.88 14.12
C ASN A 21 -19.08 3.98 14.14
N GLY A 22 -20.09 3.90 13.25
CA GLY A 22 -21.19 4.86 13.25
C GLY A 22 -21.99 4.86 14.55
N ILE A 23 -22.29 3.68 15.10
CA ILE A 23 -22.98 3.58 16.40
C ILE A 23 -22.06 4.09 17.52
N LEU A 24 -20.78 3.66 17.54
CA LEU A 24 -19.82 4.08 18.56
C LEU A 24 -19.61 5.59 18.57
N ASP A 25 -19.52 6.24 17.41
CA ASP A 25 -19.37 7.70 17.27
C ASP A 25 -20.59 8.45 17.85
N ILE A 26 -21.80 7.94 17.62
CA ILE A 26 -23.02 8.50 18.23
C ILE A 26 -22.99 8.34 19.75
N LEU A 27 -22.62 7.17 20.25
CA LEU A 27 -22.52 6.90 21.69
C LEU A 27 -21.47 7.79 22.36
N GLU A 28 -20.28 7.89 21.76
CA GLU A 28 -19.20 8.76 22.25
C GLU A 28 -19.65 10.22 22.36
N LYS A 29 -20.32 10.74 21.33
CA LYS A 29 -20.77 12.14 21.30
C LYS A 29 -21.94 12.43 22.24
N ARG A 30 -22.88 11.48 22.40
CA ARG A 30 -24.13 11.73 23.14
C ARG A 30 -24.08 11.35 24.61
N LEU A 31 -23.42 10.25 24.99
CA LEU A 31 -23.41 9.76 26.38
C LEU A 31 -22.86 10.79 27.40
N PRO A 32 -21.82 11.60 27.09
CA PRO A 32 -21.30 12.58 28.04
C PRO A 32 -22.22 13.79 28.29
N ILE A 33 -23.25 14.01 27.46
CA ILE A 33 -24.06 15.22 27.47
C ILE A 33 -25.43 14.95 28.12
N ASN A 34 -25.63 15.47 29.34
CA ASN A 34 -26.87 15.37 30.10
C ASN A 34 -27.41 16.75 30.47
N ARG A 35 -28.74 16.90 30.51
CA ARG A 35 -29.39 18.11 31.04
C ARG A 35 -29.46 18.09 32.57
N TRP A 36 -28.95 19.16 33.21
CA TRP A 36 -28.89 19.34 34.66
C TRP A 36 -28.27 18.15 35.41
N GLN A 37 -28.92 17.58 36.42
CA GLN A 37 -28.35 16.49 37.22
C GLN A 37 -28.25 15.18 36.42
N ARG A 38 -29.20 14.87 35.52
CA ARG A 38 -29.19 13.76 34.55
C ARG A 38 -30.51 13.73 33.76
N ASP A 39 -30.47 13.47 32.45
CA ASP A 39 -31.67 13.08 31.68
C ASP A 39 -31.67 11.58 31.35
N LEU A 40 -32.75 11.05 30.78
CA LEU A 40 -32.91 9.60 30.56
C LEU A 40 -32.61 9.15 29.12
N THR A 41 -32.05 10.02 28.28
CA THR A 41 -31.79 9.68 26.86
C THR A 41 -30.66 8.66 26.72
N ASP A 42 -29.68 8.68 27.63
CA ASP A 42 -28.59 7.73 27.76
C ASP A 42 -29.06 6.28 27.95
N LYS A 43 -30.13 6.06 28.75
CA LYS A 43 -30.68 4.73 29.07
C LYS A 43 -31.08 3.93 27.83
N TYR A 44 -31.57 4.60 26.79
CA TYR A 44 -31.97 3.94 25.55
C TYR A 44 -30.77 3.70 24.63
N LEU A 45 -29.89 4.70 24.49
CA LEU A 45 -28.67 4.59 23.69
C LEU A 45 -27.72 3.50 24.19
N LEU A 46 -27.57 3.34 25.50
CA LEU A 46 -26.71 2.29 26.08
C LEU A 46 -27.14 0.86 25.70
N ARG A 47 -28.38 0.65 25.23
CA ARG A 47 -28.83 -0.67 24.77
C ARG A 47 -28.20 -1.07 23.44
N ASP A 48 -27.76 -0.11 22.64
CA ASP A 48 -27.14 -0.35 21.33
C ASP A 48 -25.62 -0.59 21.42
N LEU A 49 -25.02 -0.44 22.61
CA LEU A 49 -23.60 -0.73 22.82
C LEU A 49 -23.25 -2.18 22.43
N GLY A 50 -24.10 -3.13 22.80
CA GLY A 50 -23.91 -4.54 22.44
C GLY A 50 -23.97 -4.78 20.93
N GLN A 51 -24.83 -4.06 20.21
CA GLN A 51 -24.93 -4.14 18.75
C GLN A 51 -23.64 -3.64 18.09
N ALA A 52 -23.13 -2.49 18.54
CA ALA A 52 -21.90 -1.93 18.01
C ALA A 52 -20.70 -2.88 18.18
N LEU A 53 -20.55 -3.47 19.37
CA LEU A 53 -19.50 -4.44 19.66
C LEU A 53 -19.67 -5.74 18.88
N ALA A 54 -20.90 -6.24 18.74
CA ALA A 54 -21.17 -7.44 17.95
C ALA A 54 -20.76 -7.25 16.48
N MET A 55 -21.06 -6.10 15.88
CA MET A 55 -20.63 -5.75 14.52
C MET A 55 -19.10 -5.69 14.41
N SER A 56 -18.41 -5.10 15.39
CA SER A 56 -16.94 -5.09 15.41
C SER A 56 -16.36 -6.50 15.41
N ILE A 57 -16.89 -7.40 16.25
CA ILE A 57 -16.46 -8.80 16.30
C ILE A 57 -16.72 -9.54 14.98
N LEU A 58 -17.89 -9.31 14.37
CA LEU A 58 -18.23 -9.90 13.07
C LEU A 58 -17.30 -9.40 11.95
N SER A 59 -16.93 -8.12 11.97
CA SER A 59 -15.92 -7.55 11.07
C SER A 59 -14.56 -8.27 11.20
N CYS A 60 -14.06 -8.41 12.43
CA CYS A 60 -12.79 -9.10 12.68
C CYS A 60 -12.83 -10.56 12.21
N ARG A 61 -13.91 -11.29 12.49
CA ARG A 61 -14.08 -12.69 12.04
C ARG A 61 -14.13 -12.79 10.52
N SER A 62 -14.87 -11.90 9.86
CA SER A 62 -15.01 -11.88 8.40
C SER A 62 -13.66 -11.60 7.74
N THR A 63 -12.86 -10.70 8.33
CA THR A 63 -11.49 -10.41 7.90
C THR A 63 -10.56 -11.61 8.07
N ASP A 64 -10.59 -12.28 9.22
CA ASP A 64 -9.78 -13.48 9.50
C ASP A 64 -10.08 -14.61 8.51
N GLU A 65 -11.36 -14.87 8.23
CA GLU A 65 -11.75 -15.86 7.23
C GLU A 65 -11.35 -15.46 5.80
N ALA A 66 -11.47 -14.18 5.46
CA ALA A 66 -11.09 -13.68 4.14
C ALA A 66 -9.58 -13.76 3.89
N ILE A 67 -8.75 -13.43 4.89
CA ILE A 67 -7.29 -13.50 4.79
C ILE A 67 -6.83 -14.93 4.49
N LYS A 68 -7.47 -15.94 5.10
CA LYS A 68 -7.15 -17.37 4.86
C LYS A 68 -7.42 -17.82 3.42
N GLN A 69 -8.25 -17.09 2.68
CA GLN A 69 -8.58 -17.39 1.28
C GLN A 69 -7.66 -16.67 0.28
N ILE A 70 -6.78 -15.75 0.75
CA ILE A 70 -5.86 -15.04 -0.13
C ILE A 70 -4.79 -15.99 -0.68
N GLY A 71 -4.67 -16.03 -2.01
CA GLY A 71 -3.57 -16.67 -2.71
C GLY A 71 -2.57 -15.66 -3.27
N PHE A 72 -1.28 -15.92 -3.12
CA PHE A 72 -0.23 -15.08 -3.70
C PHE A 72 0.01 -15.44 -5.17
N ASN A 73 -0.31 -14.53 -6.10
CA ASN A 73 -0.05 -14.72 -7.52
C ASN A 73 1.29 -14.09 -7.93
N SER A 74 2.37 -14.84 -7.73
CA SER A 74 3.72 -14.38 -8.09
C SER A 74 3.86 -14.10 -9.59
N GLY A 75 3.15 -14.83 -10.46
CA GLY A 75 3.25 -14.69 -11.91
C GLY A 75 2.79 -13.32 -12.40
N ILE A 76 1.64 -12.84 -11.94
CA ILE A 76 1.10 -11.52 -12.31
C ILE A 76 2.00 -10.41 -11.76
N ILE A 77 2.40 -10.49 -10.48
CA ILE A 77 3.28 -9.49 -9.85
C ILE A 77 4.63 -9.42 -10.58
N ASN A 78 5.20 -10.57 -10.90
CA ASN A 78 6.46 -10.66 -11.63
C ASN A 78 6.36 -10.01 -13.01
N LYS A 79 5.28 -10.28 -13.74
CA LYS A 79 5.04 -9.67 -15.05
C LYS A 79 4.90 -8.15 -14.94
N ASP A 80 4.13 -7.68 -13.96
CA ASP A 80 3.93 -6.25 -13.69
C ASP A 80 5.27 -5.54 -13.39
N LEU A 81 6.12 -6.15 -12.55
CA LEU A 81 7.46 -5.63 -12.27
C LEU A 81 8.35 -5.59 -13.51
N ASP A 82 8.26 -6.59 -14.39
CA ASP A 82 9.08 -6.65 -15.61
C ASP A 82 8.62 -5.63 -16.67
N GLU A 83 7.35 -5.21 -16.65
CA GLU A 83 6.77 -4.21 -17.55
C GLU A 83 7.03 -2.76 -17.10
N HIS A 84 7.36 -2.53 -15.81
CA HIS A 84 7.44 -1.20 -15.20
C HIS A 84 8.86 -0.81 -14.72
N TRP A 85 9.83 -0.73 -15.64
CA TRP A 85 11.22 -0.32 -15.29
C TRP A 85 11.37 1.16 -14.93
N GLU A 86 10.39 2.00 -15.28
CA GLU A 86 10.35 3.41 -14.89
C GLU A 86 10.34 3.61 -13.37
N THR A 87 9.91 2.60 -12.60
CA THR A 87 9.89 2.63 -11.12
C THR A 87 11.27 2.82 -10.49
N ILE A 88 12.34 2.39 -11.17
CA ILE A 88 13.73 2.53 -10.69
C ILE A 88 14.28 3.93 -10.96
N SER A 89 13.60 4.76 -11.77
CA SER A 89 14.13 6.05 -12.20
C SER A 89 14.52 6.97 -11.03
N GLU A 90 13.76 6.96 -9.94
CA GLU A 90 14.10 7.69 -8.71
C GLU A 90 15.45 7.23 -8.11
N GLY A 91 15.70 5.92 -8.07
CA GLY A 91 16.95 5.33 -7.60
C GLY A 91 18.15 5.77 -8.46
N ILE A 92 17.96 5.84 -9.78
CA ILE A 92 18.98 6.35 -10.70
C ILE A 92 19.25 7.82 -10.42
N GLN A 93 18.19 8.63 -10.36
CA GLN A 93 18.29 10.08 -10.13
C GLN A 93 19.07 10.37 -8.86
N THR A 94 18.75 9.65 -7.79
CA THR A 94 19.38 9.79 -6.48
C THR A 94 20.87 9.45 -6.56
N LEU A 95 21.24 8.38 -7.27
CA LEU A 95 22.65 8.02 -7.45
C LEU A 95 23.40 9.04 -8.33
N LEU A 96 22.79 9.55 -9.41
CA LEU A 96 23.40 10.58 -10.25
C LEU A 96 23.63 11.90 -9.51
N ARG A 97 22.77 12.25 -8.56
CA ARG A 97 22.98 13.41 -7.68
C ARG A 97 24.25 13.26 -6.82
N THR A 98 24.67 12.03 -6.49
CA THR A 98 25.91 11.81 -5.73
C THR A 98 27.19 12.04 -6.55
N THR A 99 27.08 12.10 -7.89
CA THR A 99 28.22 12.27 -8.79
C THR A 99 28.31 13.68 -9.38
N ASN A 100 27.56 14.66 -8.86
CA ASN A 100 27.42 16.00 -9.45
C ASN A 100 26.98 16.00 -10.93
N TYR A 101 26.24 14.96 -11.36
CA TYR A 101 25.70 14.90 -12.72
C TYR A 101 24.73 16.08 -12.94
N LYS A 102 24.83 16.75 -14.09
CA LYS A 102 23.98 17.91 -14.39
C LYS A 102 22.56 17.45 -14.72
N GLN A 103 21.56 18.10 -14.10
CA GLN A 103 20.15 17.94 -14.45
C GLN A 103 19.67 16.46 -14.55
N PRO A 104 19.93 15.62 -13.52
CA PRO A 104 19.60 14.20 -13.57
C PRO A 104 18.09 13.94 -13.65
N TYR A 105 17.28 14.86 -13.12
CA TYR A 105 15.82 14.78 -13.17
C TYR A 105 15.31 14.95 -14.60
N GLU A 106 15.75 15.98 -15.29
CA GLU A 106 15.33 16.32 -16.64
C GLU A 106 15.69 15.19 -17.60
N LYS A 107 16.90 14.65 -17.46
CA LYS A 107 17.38 13.54 -18.29
C LYS A 107 16.53 12.27 -18.12
N LEU A 108 16.13 11.95 -16.89
CA LEU A 108 15.25 10.82 -16.62
C LEU A 108 13.80 11.08 -17.03
N ARG A 109 13.32 12.32 -16.89
CA ARG A 109 12.00 12.72 -17.35
C ARG A 109 11.87 12.53 -18.87
N GLU A 110 12.91 12.82 -19.65
CA GLU A 110 12.92 12.55 -21.10
C GLU A 110 12.88 11.05 -21.44
N LEU A 111 13.46 10.22 -20.57
CA LEU A 111 13.50 8.77 -20.72
C LEU A 111 12.14 8.12 -20.41
N THR A 112 11.48 8.55 -19.34
CA THR A 112 10.29 7.87 -18.79
C THR A 112 8.96 8.48 -19.23
N ARG A 113 8.90 9.80 -19.50
CA ARG A 113 7.61 10.48 -19.68
C ARG A 113 6.92 10.06 -20.97
N GLY A 114 5.77 9.39 -20.83
CA GLY A 114 4.95 8.94 -21.95
C GLY A 114 5.56 7.78 -22.75
N LYS A 115 6.56 7.09 -22.18
CA LYS A 115 7.26 5.98 -22.82
C LYS A 115 7.24 4.76 -21.90
N ILE A 116 7.08 3.58 -22.49
CA ILE A 116 7.31 2.31 -21.79
C ILE A 116 8.82 2.10 -21.74
N VAL A 117 9.36 1.99 -20.54
CA VAL A 117 10.79 1.75 -20.34
C VAL A 117 11.00 0.25 -20.21
N THR A 118 11.79 -0.33 -21.10
CA THR A 118 12.21 -1.74 -21.01
C THR A 118 13.59 -1.85 -20.37
N GLN A 119 13.96 -3.07 -19.97
CA GLN A 119 15.30 -3.38 -19.50
C GLN A 119 16.39 -2.93 -20.51
N GLU A 120 16.18 -3.12 -21.80
CA GLU A 120 17.15 -2.76 -22.83
C GLU A 120 17.31 -1.23 -22.93
N ILE A 121 16.20 -0.49 -22.90
CA ILE A 121 16.21 0.98 -22.91
C ILE A 121 16.95 1.50 -21.66
N TYR A 122 16.70 0.88 -20.51
CA TYR A 122 17.36 1.20 -19.25
C TYR A 122 18.87 0.96 -19.30
N HIS A 123 19.33 -0.20 -19.77
CA HIS A 123 20.77 -0.49 -19.85
C HIS A 123 21.48 0.41 -20.86
N LYS A 124 20.86 0.70 -22.02
CA LYS A 124 21.38 1.66 -23.00
C LYS A 124 21.55 3.04 -22.38
N PHE A 125 20.55 3.51 -21.63
CA PHE A 125 20.64 4.78 -20.91
C PHE A 125 21.83 4.83 -19.95
N ILE A 126 22.09 3.75 -19.20
CA ILE A 126 23.23 3.68 -18.28
C ILE A 126 24.57 3.68 -19.03
N ASP A 127 24.62 3.06 -20.20
CA ASP A 127 25.82 3.06 -21.03
C ASP A 127 26.13 4.46 -21.57
N ASP A 128 25.10 5.24 -21.94
CA ASP A 128 25.22 6.58 -22.52
C ASP A 128 25.58 7.68 -21.51
N ILE A 129 25.26 7.53 -20.22
CA ILE A 129 25.58 8.56 -19.20
C ILE A 129 27.09 8.61 -18.90
N ASP A 130 27.62 9.83 -18.77
CA ASP A 130 29.01 10.06 -18.37
C ASP A 130 29.16 10.04 -16.84
N VAL A 131 29.33 8.84 -16.28
CA VAL A 131 29.59 8.62 -14.86
C VAL A 131 30.67 7.54 -14.65
N PRO A 132 31.36 7.54 -13.49
CA PRO A 132 32.36 6.53 -13.17
C PRO A 132 31.84 5.09 -13.28
N LYS A 133 32.73 4.17 -13.67
CA LYS A 133 32.38 2.76 -13.91
C LYS A 133 31.72 2.09 -12.70
N ASN A 134 32.19 2.37 -11.48
CA ASN A 134 31.58 1.85 -10.25
C ASN A 134 30.11 2.28 -10.08
N ILE A 135 29.73 3.47 -10.54
CA ILE A 135 28.35 3.96 -10.52
C ILE A 135 27.53 3.26 -11.60
N LYS A 136 28.06 3.11 -12.82
CA LYS A 136 27.40 2.32 -13.87
C LYS A 136 27.13 0.88 -13.41
N ASP A 137 28.12 0.24 -12.78
CA ASP A 137 28.00 -1.13 -12.26
C ASP A 137 26.93 -1.24 -11.16
N ARG A 138 26.78 -0.20 -10.32
CA ARG A 138 25.72 -0.14 -9.31
C ARG A 138 24.34 0.03 -9.96
N LEU A 139 24.22 0.90 -10.96
CA LEU A 139 22.96 1.12 -11.68
C LEU A 139 22.52 -0.14 -12.42
N LYS A 140 23.42 -0.84 -13.11
CA LYS A 140 23.10 -2.08 -13.84
C LYS A 140 22.64 -3.23 -12.94
N LYS A 141 22.93 -3.18 -11.63
CA LYS A 141 22.44 -4.15 -10.64
C LYS A 141 21.03 -3.83 -10.14
N LEU A 142 20.52 -2.62 -10.36
CA LEU A 142 19.16 -2.26 -10.00
C LEU A 142 18.18 -2.86 -11.01
N SER A 143 17.08 -3.38 -10.49
CA SER A 143 15.91 -3.85 -11.23
C SER A 143 14.67 -3.52 -10.39
N PRO A 144 13.45 -3.57 -10.96
CA PRO A 144 12.24 -3.31 -10.19
C PRO A 144 12.10 -4.29 -9.01
N ARG A 145 12.69 -5.48 -9.16
CA ARG A 145 12.72 -6.56 -8.16
C ARG A 145 13.73 -6.33 -7.04
N THR A 146 14.85 -5.65 -7.33
CA THR A 146 15.89 -5.39 -6.32
C THR A 146 15.74 -4.01 -5.68
N TYR A 147 14.98 -3.10 -6.31
CA TYR A 147 14.68 -1.76 -5.80
C TYR A 147 13.54 -1.78 -4.76
N ILE A 148 13.72 -2.56 -3.70
CA ILE A 148 12.73 -2.75 -2.62
C ILE A 148 13.13 -2.07 -1.30
N GLY A 149 14.22 -1.30 -1.30
CA GLY A 149 14.68 -0.55 -0.13
C GLY A 149 14.86 -1.42 1.12
N TYR A 150 14.20 -1.04 2.22
CA TYR A 150 14.27 -1.75 3.51
C TYR A 150 13.14 -2.77 3.72
N SER A 151 12.33 -3.10 2.71
CA SER A 151 11.19 -4.02 2.87
C SER A 151 11.57 -5.34 3.56
N ASN A 152 12.65 -5.99 3.12
CA ASN A 152 13.13 -7.25 3.73
C ASN A 152 13.68 -7.06 5.16
N LYS A 153 14.09 -5.84 5.54
CA LYS A 153 14.54 -5.56 6.91
C LYS A 153 13.34 -5.36 7.82
N PHE A 154 12.31 -4.62 7.38
CA PHE A 154 11.11 -4.40 8.17
C PHE A 154 10.37 -5.69 8.47
N GLU A 155 10.31 -6.63 7.52
CA GLU A 155 9.74 -7.97 7.77
C GLU A 155 10.43 -8.67 8.95
N LYS A 156 11.76 -8.57 9.04
CA LYS A 156 12.54 -9.21 10.11
C LYS A 156 12.40 -8.50 11.46
N MET A 157 12.03 -7.23 11.48
CA MET A 157 11.88 -6.45 12.72
C MET A 157 10.55 -6.70 13.43
N ILE A 158 9.56 -7.27 12.74
CA ILE A 158 8.21 -7.55 13.28
C ILE A 158 8.17 -8.93 13.98
N LYS A 159 9.24 -9.73 13.88
CA LYS A 159 9.40 -11.01 14.58
C LYS A 159 10.05 -10.83 15.95
#